data_AF-A0A0J6CFI5-F1
#
_entry.id   AF-A0A0J6CFI5-F1
#
_cell.length_a   1.000
_cell.length_b   1.000
_cell.length_c   1.000
_cell.angle_alpha   90.00
_cell.angle_beta   90.00
_cell.angle_gamma   90.00
#
_symmetry.space_group_name_H-M   'P 1'
#
loop_
_entity.id
_entity.type
_entity.pdbx_description
1 polymer ?
#
loop_
_entity_poly.entity_id
_entity_poly.type
_entity_poly.pdbx_seq_one_letter_code
_entity_poly.pdbx_strand_id
1 'polypeptide(L)'
;QHACEEPKEEPQNLDEEREQWKDALLADEDWQATIVRYSGKGTAVLQYAREAMTVFDDFLRLKFSLDTIRTKKDYSQSFIGWWRYHNFNLKTEELSGGAQQHIPKVVYSSGRPERSSKVEELMETGKRATEIAMKIYNSQAV
;
A
#
# COMPACT_ATOMS: atom_id res chain seq x y z
N GLN A 1 -3.45 53.34 -30.41
CA GLN A 1 -3.69 52.60 -29.15
C GLN A 1 -3.07 51.22 -29.34
N HIS A 2 -1.87 51.00 -28.82
CA HIS A 2 -1.22 49.69 -28.85
C HIS A 2 -1.86 48.83 -27.78
N ALA A 3 -2.46 47.70 -28.18
CA ALA A 3 -2.85 46.66 -27.25
C ALA A 3 -1.56 46.04 -26.69
N CYS A 4 -1.32 46.22 -25.38
CA CYS A 4 -0.37 45.37 -24.66
C CYS A 4 -0.99 43.98 -24.60
N GLU A 5 -0.47 43.06 -25.39
CA GLU A 5 -0.69 41.63 -25.15
C GLU A 5 0.03 41.29 -23.85
N GLU A 6 -0.73 40.97 -22.80
CA GLU A 6 -0.17 40.33 -21.61
C GLU A 6 0.46 38.99 -22.03
N PRO A 7 1.65 38.63 -21.53
CA PRO A 7 2.22 37.32 -21.76
C PRO A 7 1.27 36.27 -21.16
N LYS A 8 0.71 35.39 -22.00
CA LYS A 8 0.11 34.14 -21.51
C LYS A 8 1.22 33.37 -20.81
N GLU A 9 1.20 33.37 -19.48
CA GLU A 9 1.96 32.40 -18.69
C GLU A 9 1.66 31.01 -19.26
N GLU A 10 2.72 30.29 -19.66
CA GLU A 10 2.59 28.89 -20.04
C GLU A 10 1.91 28.15 -18.88
N PRO A 11 0.99 27.21 -19.16
CA PRO A 11 0.41 26.41 -18.10
C PRO A 11 1.57 25.75 -17.36
N GLN A 12 1.75 26.12 -16.09
CA GLN A 12 2.67 25.45 -15.17
C GLN A 12 2.49 23.95 -15.38
N ASN A 13 3.58 23.23 -15.63
CA ASN A 13 3.52 21.80 -15.90
C ASN A 13 3.13 21.07 -14.61
N LEU A 14 1.82 21.03 -14.34
CA LEU A 14 1.23 20.47 -13.11
C LEU A 14 1.53 18.98 -12.98
N ASP A 15 1.82 18.28 -14.09
CA ASP A 15 2.23 16.88 -14.06
C ASP A 15 3.65 16.74 -13.47
N GLU A 16 4.60 17.57 -13.90
CA GLU A 16 5.95 17.61 -13.31
C GLU A 16 5.93 18.06 -11.85
N GLU A 17 5.14 19.09 -11.54
CA GLU A 17 4.99 19.59 -10.16
C GLU A 17 4.43 18.51 -9.23
N ARG A 18 3.50 17.71 -9.74
CA ARG A 18 2.90 16.60 -8.99
C ARG A 18 3.89 15.48 -8.72
N GLU A 19 4.74 15.12 -9.67
CA GLU A 19 5.81 14.15 -9.40
C GLU A 19 6.74 14.65 -8.30
N GLN A 20 7.07 15.96 -8.30
CA GLN A 20 7.84 16.57 -7.21
C GLN A 20 7.08 16.53 -5.86
N TRP A 21 5.76 16.72 -5.86
CA TRP A 21 4.95 16.57 -4.65
C TRP A 21 5.01 15.14 -4.09
N LYS A 22 4.95 14.11 -4.95
CA LYS A 22 5.08 12.71 -4.55
C LYS A 22 6.43 12.46 -3.88
N ASP A 23 7.52 12.89 -4.51
CA ASP A 23 8.87 12.76 -3.95
C ASP A 23 8.99 13.49 -2.60
N ALA A 24 8.50 14.73 -2.53
CA ALA A 24 8.53 15.54 -1.33
C ALA A 24 7.62 15.03 -0.20
N LEU A 25 6.59 14.24 -0.50
CA LEU A 25 5.76 13.56 0.51
C LEU A 25 6.44 12.27 0.97
N LEU A 26 7.04 11.52 0.06
CA LEU A 26 7.78 10.31 0.39
C LEU A 26 9.04 10.60 1.21
N ALA A 27 9.59 11.82 1.16
CA ALA A 27 10.69 12.26 2.02
C ALA A 27 10.25 12.89 3.35
N ASP A 28 8.94 13.14 3.55
CA ASP A 28 8.39 13.81 4.72
C ASP A 28 8.03 12.79 5.81
N GLU A 29 8.79 12.77 6.91
CA GLU A 29 8.63 11.80 8.00
C GLU A 29 7.26 11.90 8.69
N ASP A 30 6.71 13.10 8.85
CA ASP A 30 5.40 13.31 9.47
C ASP A 30 4.28 12.78 8.57
N TRP A 31 4.43 12.99 7.25
CA TRP A 31 3.52 12.42 6.27
C TRP A 31 3.62 10.89 6.22
N GLN A 32 4.84 10.33 6.22
CA GLN A 32 5.06 8.90 6.29
C GLN A 32 4.40 8.28 7.53
N ALA A 33 4.61 8.88 8.71
CA ALA A 33 3.97 8.43 9.95
C ALA A 33 2.45 8.50 9.86
N THR A 34 1.91 9.49 9.16
CA THR A 34 0.49 9.64 8.90
C THR A 34 -0.04 8.50 8.02
N ILE A 35 0.54 8.23 6.86
CA ILE A 35 0.08 7.14 6.00
C ILE A 35 0.25 5.77 6.66
N VAL A 36 1.32 5.54 7.43
CA VAL A 36 1.50 4.30 8.22
C VAL A 36 0.34 4.08 9.19
N ARG A 37 -0.09 5.12 9.92
CA ARG A 37 -1.21 5.04 10.86
C ARG A 37 -2.55 4.82 10.15
N TYR A 38 -2.80 5.53 9.07
CA TYR A 38 -4.10 5.49 8.39
C TYR A 38 -4.26 4.33 7.41
N SER A 39 -3.17 3.70 6.97
CA SER A 39 -3.23 2.62 5.97
C SER A 39 -3.62 1.26 6.52
N GLY A 40 -3.43 1.02 7.82
CA GLY A 40 -3.64 -0.30 8.44
C GLY A 40 -2.62 -1.38 8.02
N LYS A 41 -1.56 -1.02 7.26
CA LYS A 41 -0.53 -1.95 6.79
C LYS A 41 0.82 -1.80 7.52
N GLY A 42 0.91 -0.91 8.51
CA GLY A 42 2.16 -0.59 9.18
C GLY A 42 3.18 0.04 8.22
N THR A 43 4.47 -0.11 8.53
CA THR A 43 5.55 0.48 7.71
C THR A 43 5.68 -0.13 6.32
N ALA A 44 5.12 -1.32 6.08
CA ALA A 44 5.13 -1.96 4.77
C ALA A 44 4.45 -1.10 3.69
N VAL A 45 3.50 -0.22 4.05
CA VAL A 45 2.85 0.69 3.10
C VAL A 45 3.84 1.60 2.38
N LEU A 46 4.94 1.98 3.04
CA LEU A 46 5.91 2.93 2.50
C LEU A 46 6.63 2.36 1.27
N GLN A 47 6.79 1.04 1.20
CA GLN A 47 7.40 0.35 0.05
C GLN A 47 6.56 0.46 -1.22
N TYR A 48 5.25 0.67 -1.08
CA TYR A 48 4.30 0.71 -2.19
C TYR A 48 3.60 2.07 -2.33
N ALA A 49 4.01 3.06 -1.54
CA ALA A 49 3.36 4.35 -1.49
C ALA A 49 3.48 5.10 -2.81
N ARG A 50 4.58 4.91 -3.56
CA ARG A 50 4.77 5.53 -4.87
C ARG A 50 3.80 4.95 -5.90
N GLU A 51 3.68 3.63 -5.96
CA GLU A 51 2.78 2.91 -6.86
C GLU A 51 1.32 3.26 -6.53
N ALA A 52 0.99 3.29 -5.25
CA ALA A 52 -0.31 3.75 -4.77
C ALA A 52 -0.65 5.18 -5.22
N MET A 53 0.31 6.11 -5.15
CA MET A 53 0.14 7.47 -5.64
C MET A 53 -0.11 7.52 -7.15
N THR A 54 0.53 6.65 -7.93
CA THR A 54 0.26 6.53 -9.37
C THR A 54 -1.16 6.03 -9.65
N VAL A 55 -1.63 5.00 -8.92
CA VAL A 55 -3.01 4.52 -9.02
C VAL A 55 -4.02 5.62 -8.65
N PHE A 56 -3.70 6.41 -7.64
CA PHE A 56 -4.52 7.55 -7.25
C PHE A 56 -4.59 8.62 -8.35
N ASP A 57 -3.49 8.91 -9.05
CA ASP A 57 -3.53 9.84 -10.19
C ASP A 57 -4.40 9.33 -11.33
N ASP A 58 -4.34 8.04 -11.63
CA ASP A 58 -5.21 7.44 -12.64
C ASP A 58 -6.68 7.52 -12.23
N PHE A 59 -6.96 7.33 -10.93
CA PHE A 59 -8.30 7.57 -10.37
C PHE A 59 -8.75 9.02 -10.55
N LEU A 60 -7.89 10.01 -10.28
CA LEU A 60 -8.21 11.43 -10.47
C LEU A 60 -8.44 11.76 -11.95
N ARG A 61 -7.63 11.21 -12.86
CA ARG A 61 -7.82 11.34 -14.32
C ARG A 61 -9.15 10.77 -14.76
N LEU A 62 -9.48 9.55 -14.31
CA LEU A 62 -10.75 8.88 -14.61
C LEU A 62 -11.96 9.68 -14.11
N LYS A 63 -11.81 10.35 -12.98
CA LYS A 63 -12.85 11.20 -12.37
C LYS A 63 -12.88 12.63 -12.91
N PHE A 64 -12.02 12.97 -13.88
CA PHE A 64 -11.84 14.34 -14.38
C PHE A 64 -11.66 15.35 -13.23
N SER A 65 -10.96 14.93 -12.17
CA SER A 65 -10.76 15.71 -10.94
C SER A 65 -9.31 16.15 -10.77
N LEU A 66 -8.45 15.82 -11.73
CA LEU A 66 -7.00 16.00 -11.63
C LEU A 66 -6.64 17.48 -11.48
N ASP A 67 -7.36 18.35 -12.20
CA ASP A 67 -7.26 19.82 -12.24
C ASP A 67 -7.75 20.53 -10.97
N THR A 68 -8.50 19.82 -10.13
CA THR A 68 -8.96 20.34 -8.83
C THR A 68 -7.85 20.29 -7.77
N ILE A 69 -6.83 19.46 -7.98
CA ILE A 69 -5.68 19.33 -7.08
C ILE A 69 -4.58 20.28 -7.54
N ARG A 70 -4.43 21.41 -6.84
CA ARG A 70 -3.53 22.50 -7.21
C ARG A 70 -2.36 22.70 -6.26
N THR A 71 -2.31 21.98 -5.14
CA THR A 71 -1.22 22.07 -4.17
C THR A 71 -0.80 20.71 -3.64
N LYS A 72 0.45 20.60 -3.17
CA LYS A 72 0.95 19.42 -2.41
C LYS A 72 0.02 19.04 -1.25
N LYS A 73 -0.53 20.03 -0.56
CA LYS A 73 -1.41 19.82 0.59
C LYS A 73 -2.73 19.18 0.18
N ASP A 74 -3.36 19.70 -0.87
CA ASP A 74 -4.61 19.14 -1.40
C ASP A 74 -4.38 17.71 -1.88
N TYR A 75 -3.29 17.49 -2.62
CA TYR A 75 -2.90 16.16 -3.09
C TYR A 75 -2.75 15.18 -1.92
N SER A 76 -2.00 15.57 -0.89
CA SER A 76 -1.78 14.76 0.31
C SER A 76 -3.09 14.40 1.03
N GLN A 77 -3.96 15.39 1.27
CA GLN A 77 -5.23 15.17 1.95
C GLN A 77 -6.19 14.31 1.12
N SER A 78 -6.29 14.56 -0.19
CA SER A 78 -7.12 13.78 -1.10
C SER A 78 -6.62 12.35 -1.25
N PHE A 79 -5.30 12.15 -1.31
CA PHE A 79 -4.70 10.80 -1.33
C PHE A 79 -5.04 10.03 -0.05
N ILE A 80 -4.87 10.64 1.13
CA ILE A 80 -5.20 10.00 2.41
C ILE A 80 -6.70 9.68 2.49
N GLY A 81 -7.55 10.60 2.05
CA GLY A 81 -9.00 10.40 2.00
C GLY A 81 -9.40 9.25 1.06
N TRP A 82 -8.84 9.24 -0.15
CA TRP A 82 -9.01 8.17 -1.13
C TRP A 82 -8.56 6.83 -0.56
N TRP A 83 -7.36 6.76 0.02
CA TRP A 83 -6.81 5.55 0.62
C TRP A 83 -7.74 4.99 1.70
N ARG A 84 -8.23 5.84 2.61
CA ARG A 84 -9.14 5.43 3.70
C ARG A 84 -10.50 4.96 3.18
N TYR A 85 -11.06 5.64 2.17
CA TYR A 85 -12.36 5.30 1.61
C TYR A 85 -12.30 4.00 0.82
N HIS A 86 -11.22 3.78 0.08
CA HIS A 86 -10.99 2.56 -0.71
C HIS A 86 -10.34 1.42 0.09
N ASN A 87 -10.14 1.62 1.41
CA ASN A 87 -9.69 0.70 2.46
C ASN A 87 -9.25 -0.71 1.96
N PHE A 88 -8.05 -0.74 1.40
CA PHE A 88 -7.38 -1.82 0.66
C PHE A 88 -7.74 -3.27 1.06
N ASN A 89 -8.62 -3.91 0.27
CA ASN A 89 -8.46 -5.33 -0.07
C ASN A 89 -7.23 -5.57 -0.96
N LEU A 90 -6.62 -4.50 -1.48
CA LEU A 90 -5.46 -4.65 -2.34
C LEU A 90 -4.34 -5.22 -1.47
N LYS A 91 -3.86 -6.39 -1.87
CA LYS A 91 -2.66 -6.96 -1.28
C LYS A 91 -1.50 -6.08 -1.72
N THR A 92 -0.49 -5.92 -0.88
CA THR A 92 0.77 -5.25 -1.26
C THR A 92 1.36 -5.85 -2.55
N GLU A 93 1.07 -7.12 -2.80
CA GLU A 93 1.38 -7.87 -4.05
C GLU A 93 0.66 -7.34 -5.30
N GLU A 94 -0.49 -6.69 -5.17
CA GLU A 94 -1.25 -6.13 -6.30
C GLU A 94 -0.68 -4.78 -6.75
N LEU A 95 -0.01 -4.05 -5.85
CA LEU A 95 0.70 -2.81 -6.19
C LEU A 95 2.02 -3.07 -6.93
N SER A 96 2.64 -4.24 -6.73
CA SER A 96 3.85 -4.64 -7.46
C SER A 96 3.56 -5.27 -8.83
N GLY A 97 2.31 -5.23 -9.30
CA GLY A 97 1.91 -5.88 -10.55
C GLY A 97 2.02 -7.41 -10.51
N GLY A 98 1.92 -8.02 -9.32
CA GLY A 98 2.04 -9.47 -9.14
C GLY A 98 3.48 -9.96 -8.93
N ALA A 99 4.48 -9.07 -8.90
CA ALA A 99 5.83 -9.44 -8.51
C ALA A 99 5.89 -9.61 -6.98
N GLN A 100 6.05 -10.85 -6.49
CA GLN A 100 6.45 -11.06 -5.09
C GLN A 100 7.81 -10.40 -4.87
N GLN A 101 7.83 -9.16 -4.39
CA GLN A 101 9.03 -8.63 -3.78
C GLN A 101 9.21 -9.39 -2.48
N HIS A 102 10.34 -10.09 -2.39
CA HIS A 102 10.77 -10.79 -1.19
C HIS A 102 11.00 -9.75 -0.10
N ILE A 103 9.93 -9.35 0.60
CA ILE A 103 10.01 -8.53 1.81
C ILE A 103 10.93 -9.31 2.74
N PRO A 104 12.12 -8.79 3.10
CA PRO A 104 12.89 -9.40 4.16
C PRO A 104 11.98 -9.36 5.38
N LYS A 105 11.55 -10.53 5.87
CA LYS A 105 10.98 -10.63 7.22
C LYS A 105 12.02 -10.00 8.13
N VAL A 106 11.77 -8.78 8.59
CA VAL A 106 12.51 -8.21 9.70
C VAL A 106 12.11 -9.05 10.90
N VAL A 107 12.87 -10.11 11.12
CA VAL A 107 12.83 -10.89 12.34
C VAL A 107 13.37 -9.94 13.40
N TYR A 108 12.48 -9.35 14.18
CA TYR A 108 12.88 -8.82 15.47
C TYR A 108 13.41 -10.02 16.26
N SER A 109 14.72 -10.18 16.31
CA SER A 109 15.39 -11.12 17.21
C SER A 109 15.19 -10.65 18.65
N SER A 110 13.96 -10.77 19.16
CA SER A 110 13.79 -10.98 20.59
C SER A 110 14.37 -12.37 20.85
N GLY A 111 15.46 -12.47 21.61
CA GLY A 111 16.18 -13.72 21.89
C GLY A 111 15.37 -14.74 22.72
N ARG A 112 14.10 -14.96 22.38
CA ARG A 112 13.27 -16.05 22.89
C ARG A 112 13.05 -17.04 21.75
N PRO A 113 13.17 -18.35 22.00
CA PRO A 113 12.78 -19.36 21.03
C PRO A 113 11.34 -19.05 20.59
N GLU A 114 11.15 -19.02 19.28
CA GLU A 114 9.90 -18.76 18.57
C GLU A 114 8.83 -19.70 19.16
N ARG A 115 8.04 -19.19 20.10
CA ARG A 115 6.91 -19.94 20.64
C ARG A 115 5.90 -20.03 19.50
N SER A 116 5.72 -21.22 18.95
CA SER A 116 4.69 -21.50 17.95
C SER A 116 3.37 -20.86 18.40
N SER A 117 2.72 -20.13 17.50
CA SER A 117 1.44 -19.51 17.82
C SER A 117 0.45 -20.59 18.24
N LYS A 118 -0.45 -20.30 19.19
CA LYS A 118 -1.51 -21.25 19.58
C LYS A 118 -2.32 -21.75 18.36
N VAL A 119 -2.44 -20.91 17.34
CA VAL A 119 -3.12 -21.26 16.08
C VAL A 119 -2.30 -22.28 15.28
N GLU A 120 -0.98 -22.10 15.23
CA GLU A 120 -0.06 -23.01 14.55
C GLU A 120 0.00 -24.38 15.21
N GLU A 121 0.05 -24.41 16.54
CA GLU A 121 -0.03 -25.65 17.34
C GLU A 121 -1.35 -26.40 17.10
N LEU A 122 -2.45 -25.67 16.97
CA LEU A 122 -3.77 -26.23 16.69
C LEU A 122 -3.88 -26.78 15.27
N MET A 123 -3.32 -26.09 14.27
CA MET A 123 -3.25 -26.58 12.89
C MET A 123 -2.41 -27.86 12.78
N GLU A 124 -1.24 -27.89 13.41
CA GLU A 124 -0.36 -29.07 13.40
C GLU A 124 -1.01 -30.26 14.11
N THR A 125 -1.73 -30.01 15.21
CA THR A 125 -2.50 -31.06 15.91
C THR A 125 -3.64 -31.60 15.05
N GLY A 126 -4.37 -30.74 14.33
CA GLY A 126 -5.40 -31.16 13.38
C GLY A 126 -4.84 -32.01 12.24
N LYS A 127 -3.66 -31.66 11.72
CA LYS A 127 -2.98 -32.42 10.67
C LYS A 127 -2.62 -33.83 11.15
N ARG A 128 -1.98 -33.93 12.33
CA ARG A 128 -1.63 -35.24 12.94
C ARG A 128 -2.86 -36.10 13.22
N ALA A 129 -3.94 -35.50 13.74
CA ALA A 129 -5.19 -36.24 13.98
C ALA A 129 -5.78 -36.80 12.68
N THR A 130 -5.74 -36.02 11.60
CA THR A 130 -6.22 -36.43 10.27
C THR A 130 -5.39 -37.59 9.71
N GLU A 131 -4.06 -37.51 9.82
CA GLU A 131 -3.17 -38.59 9.38
C GLU A 131 -3.42 -39.91 10.14
N ILE A 132 -3.66 -39.83 11.46
CA ILE A 132 -4.01 -40.99 12.27
C ILE A 132 -5.36 -41.57 11.85
N ALA A 133 -6.38 -40.73 11.66
CA ALA A 133 -7.70 -41.16 11.21
C ALA A 133 -7.64 -41.86 9.84
N MET A 134 -6.86 -41.32 8.90
CA MET A 134 -6.64 -41.95 7.59
C MET A 134 -5.93 -43.29 7.71
N LYS A 135 -4.91 -43.42 8.57
CA LYS A 135 -4.23 -44.70 8.82
C LYS A 135 -5.20 -45.74 9.38
N ILE A 136 -6.08 -45.36 10.31
CA ILE A 136 -7.09 -46.27 10.86
C ILE A 136 -8.08 -46.71 9.78
N TYR A 137 -8.64 -45.76 9.03
CA TYR A 137 -9.59 -46.05 7.94
C TYR A 137 -8.99 -47.01 6.90
N ASN A 138 -7.77 -46.73 6.44
CA ASN A 138 -7.09 -47.56 5.44
C ASN A 138 -6.67 -48.94 6.00
N SER A 139 -6.44 -49.04 7.31
CA SER A 139 -6.12 -50.32 7.96
C SER A 139 -7.36 -51.19 8.20
N GLN A 140 -8.57 -50.63 8.10
CA GLN A 140 -9.84 -51.37 8.18
C GLN A 140 -10.43 -51.72 6.81
N ALA A 141 -9.83 -51.24 5.72
CA ALA A 141 -10.27 -51.48 4.34
C ALA A 141 -9.62 -52.73 3.69
N VAL A 142 -9.09 -53.65 4.51
CA VAL A 142 -8.48 -54.94 4.10
C VAL A 142 -9.30 -56.11 4.66
#